data_AF-A0A0A7BWM8-F1
#
_entry.id   AF-A0A0A7BWM8-F1
#
_cell.length_a   1.000
_cell.length_b   1.000
_cell.length_c   1.000
_cell.angle_alpha   90.00
_cell.angle_beta   90.00
_cell.angle_gamma   90.00
#
_symmetry.space_group_name_H-M   'P 1'
#
loop_
_entity.id
_entity.type
_entity.pdbx_description
1 polymer ?
#
loop_
_entity_poly.entity_id
_entity_poly.type
_entity_poly.pdbx_seq_one_letter_code
_entity_poly.pdbx_strand_id
1 'polypeptide(L)' 'MPQLLPTPWFTILIYAWMVLLAFIPLKILSYVYPNHNFLRGLQKPSDHSWFWPWS' A
#
# COMPACT_ATOMS: atom_id res chain seq x y z
N MET A 1 14.07 -29.85 28.67
CA MET A 1 12.59 -29.77 28.64
C MET A 1 12.12 -30.28 27.27
N PRO A 2 11.19 -31.25 27.20
CA PRO A 2 10.84 -31.95 25.94
C PRO A 2 9.97 -31.12 24.96
N GLN A 3 9.78 -29.83 25.20
CA GLN A 3 9.09 -28.88 24.29
C GLN A 3 10.02 -28.26 23.24
N LEU A 4 11.33 -28.53 23.33
CA LEU A 4 12.37 -28.07 22.40
C LEU A 4 12.65 -29.10 21.30
N LEU A 5 11.65 -29.86 20.85
CA LEU A 5 11.78 -30.63 19.62
C LEU A 5 11.70 -29.64 18.44
N PRO A 6 12.81 -29.32 17.77
CA PRO A 6 12.89 -28.26 16.74
C PRO A 6 12.25 -28.70 15.41
N THR A 7 11.51 -29.80 15.43
CA THR A 7 10.88 -30.47 14.31
C THR A 7 9.40 -30.62 14.67
N PRO A 8 8.46 -29.92 14.00
CA PRO A 8 8.52 -29.38 12.64
C PRO A 8 8.30 -27.85 12.58
N TRP A 9 8.86 -27.04 13.48
CA TRP A 9 8.59 -25.59 13.48
C TRP A 9 9.12 -24.90 12.21
N PHE A 10 10.31 -25.29 11.76
CA PHE A 10 10.96 -24.69 10.59
C PHE A 10 10.20 -24.99 9.30
N THR A 11 9.63 -26.19 9.18
CA THR A 11 8.81 -26.55 8.01
C THR A 11 7.46 -25.82 8.02
N ILE A 12 6.83 -25.65 9.19
CA ILE A 12 5.62 -24.84 9.34
C ILE A 12 5.91 -23.38 8.96
N LEU A 13 7.05 -22.83 9.39
CA LEU A 13 7.46 -21.48 9.05
C LEU A 13 7.65 -21.33 7.53
N ILE A 14 8.41 -22.22 6.89
CA ILE A 14 8.61 -22.17 5.43
C ILE A 14 7.27 -22.26 4.69
N TYR A 15 6.38 -23.15 5.11
CA TYR A 15 5.06 -23.31 4.49
C TYR A 15 4.21 -22.03 4.64
N ALA A 16 4.17 -21.45 5.85
CA ALA A 16 3.47 -20.18 6.08
C ALA A 16 4.03 -19.05 5.20
N TRP A 17 5.36 -18.95 5.06
CA TRP A 17 6.00 -17.97 4.19
C TRP A 17 5.67 -18.18 2.72
N MET A 18 5.67 -19.42 2.23
CA MET A 18 5.28 -19.73 0.84
C MET A 18 3.85 -19.31 0.53
N VAL A 19 2.91 -19.61 1.44
CA VAL A 19 1.50 -19.20 1.31
C VAL A 19 1.40 -17.68 1.28
N LEU A 20 2.02 -16.98 2.24
CA LEU A 20 1.99 -15.52 2.28
C LEU A 20 2.56 -14.90 0.99
N LEU A 21 3.73 -15.36 0.53
CA LEU A 21 4.36 -14.84 -0.68
C LEU A 21 3.55 -15.13 -1.95
N ALA A 22 2.78 -16.22 -2.00
CA ALA A 22 1.90 -16.52 -3.12
C ALA A 22 0.65 -15.61 -3.15
N PHE A 23 0.04 -15.35 -1.99
CA PHE A 23 -1.25 -14.63 -1.92
C PHE A 23 -1.14 -13.11 -1.78
N ILE A 24 -0.09 -12.60 -1.13
CA ILE A 24 0.14 -11.16 -0.95
C ILE A 24 0.21 -10.38 -2.28
N PRO A 25 1.00 -10.78 -3.30
CA PRO A 25 1.14 -9.98 -4.53
C PRO A 25 -0.18 -9.89 -5.31
N LEU A 26 -1.00 -10.95 -5.30
CA LEU A 26 -2.32 -10.96 -5.93
C LEU A 26 -3.26 -9.90 -5.33
N LYS A 27 -3.16 -9.67 -4.01
CA LYS A 27 -3.93 -8.61 -3.34
C LYS A 27 -3.32 -7.24 -3.58
N ILE A 28 -2.00 -7.09 -3.44
CA ILE A 28 -1.33 -5.78 -3.57
C ILE A 28 -1.49 -5.20 -4.98
N LEU A 29 -1.33 -6.00 -6.03
CA LEU A 29 -1.42 -5.53 -7.42
C LEU A 29 -2.83 -5.05 -7.81
N SER A 30 -3.87 -5.48 -7.07
CA SER A 30 -5.24 -4.99 -7.26
C SER A 30 -5.49 -3.62 -6.65
N TYR A 31 -4.56 -3.09 -5.85
CA TYR A 31 -4.68 -1.74 -5.32
C TYR A 31 -4.35 -0.73 -6.41
N VAL A 32 -5.40 -0.06 -6.90
CA VAL A 32 -5.27 1.16 -7.68
C VAL A 32 -4.67 2.22 -6.76
N TYR A 33 -3.41 2.56 -6.97
CA TYR A 33 -2.73 3.62 -6.25
C TYR A 33 -3.42 4.96 -6.59
N PRO A 34 -3.93 5.73 -5.62
CA PRO A 34 -4.70 6.95 -5.88
C PRO A 34 -3.83 8.17 -6.27
N ASN A 35 -2.72 8.00 -7.01
CA ASN A 35 -1.84 9.11 -7.41
C ASN A 35 -2.33 9.89 -8.62
N HIS A 36 -3.39 9.42 -9.29
CA HIS A 36 -3.84 10.08 -10.52
C HIS A 36 -4.55 11.43 -10.27
N ASN A 37 -4.87 11.77 -9.02
CA ASN A 37 -5.49 13.04 -8.66
C ASN A 37 -4.50 14.11 -8.16
N PHE A 38 -3.23 13.76 -7.89
CA PHE A 38 -2.26 14.75 -7.43
C PHE A 38 -1.84 15.73 -8.55
N LEU A 39 -1.84 15.28 -9.80
CA LEU A 39 -1.56 16.14 -10.96
C LEU A 39 -2.78 16.93 -11.45
N ARG A 40 -4.00 16.54 -11.06
CA ARG A 40 -5.22 17.28 -11.43
C ARG A 40 -5.39 18.57 -10.60
N GLY A 41 -4.81 18.62 -9.40
CA GLY A 41 -4.70 19.84 -8.59
C GLY A 41 -3.58 20.80 -9.02
N LEU A 42 -2.68 20.36 -9.89
CA LEU A 42 -1.67 21.19 -10.57
C LEU A 42 -2.19 21.76 -11.90
N GLN A 43 -3.51 21.74 -12.13
CA GLN A 43 -4.10 22.58 -13.16
C GLN A 43 -3.95 24.02 -12.67
N LYS A 44 -2.88 24.66 -13.17
CA LYS A 44 -2.56 26.09 -13.17
C LYS A 44 -3.50 26.90 -12.28
N PRO A 45 -3.06 27.54 -11.17
CA PRO A 45 -3.91 28.50 -10.50
C PRO A 45 -4.40 29.48 -11.56
N SER A 46 -5.67 29.33 -11.94
CA SER A 46 -6.33 30.23 -12.85
C SER A 46 -6.18 31.59 -12.22
N ASP A 47 -5.68 32.53 -13.02
CA ASP A 47 -5.35 33.91 -12.69
C ASP A 47 -6.63 34.70 -12.33
N HIS A 48 -7.40 34.17 -11.39
CA HIS A 48 -8.51 34.84 -10.76
C HIS A 48 -7.90 35.57 -9.59
N SER A 49 -7.33 36.74 -9.93
CA SER A 49 -7.14 37.85 -9.01
C SER A 49 -8.30 37.84 -8.02
N TRP A 50 -7.99 37.49 -6.77
CA TRP A 50 -8.95 37.49 -5.68
C TRP A 50 -9.40 38.94 -5.48
N PHE A 51 -10.50 39.32 -6.12
CA PHE A 51 -11.18 40.58 -5.86
C PHE A 51 -11.81 40.49 -4.47
N TRP A 52 -11.04 40.89 -3.45
CA TRP A 52 -11.55 41.10 -2.10
C TRP A 52 -12.65 42.18 -2.14
N PRO A 53 -13.81 42.03 -1.46
CA PRO A 53 -14.95 42.93 -1.65
C PRO A 53 -14.83 44.27 -0.91
N TRP A 54 -13.63 44.73 -0.58
CA TRP A 54 -13.41 46.00 0.12
C TRP A 54 -12.66 47.04 -0.72
N SER A 55 -12.74 46.95 -2.06
CA SER A 55 -12.48 48.09 -2.94
C SER A 55 -13.77 48.82 -3.26
#